data_AF-A0A2E1VHE1-F1
#
_entry.id   AF-A0A2E1VHE1-F1
#
_cell.length_a   1.000
_cell.length_b   1.000
_cell.length_c   1.000
_cell.angle_alpha   90.00
_cell.angle_beta   90.00
_cell.angle_gamma   90.00
#
_symmetry.space_group_name_H-M   'P 1'
#
loop_
_entity.id
_entity.type
_entity.pdbx_description
1 polymer ?
#
loop_
_entity_poly.entity_id
_entity_poly.type
_entity_poly.pdbx_seq_one_letter_code
_entity_poly.pdbx_strand_id
1 'polypeptide(L)'
;MRPYLEVIFLCVGFASIIACTSTTTNNPLSSSTFDVKGLKIGDPAQKFEAMAKSDVHDLIVTLDKKTEKIVHIKYVQEQLPNTEKSQKYLVNYICNKYGRVASCDYALSEIEAKDKQFVRFFHLYRNDAGTQELRALIRRTETFTLTPDLRVEIDLVDSAYAKVLRQQKATGSELIDF
;
A
#
# COMPACT_ATOMS: atom_id res chain seq x y z
N MET A 1 2.28 23.96 -15.37
CA MET A 1 3.45 23.47 -14.59
C MET A 1 3.01 22.31 -13.71
N ARG A 2 3.64 21.13 -13.81
CA ARG A 2 3.29 19.96 -12.99
C ARG A 2 3.83 20.16 -11.55
N PRO A 3 3.00 20.17 -10.48
CA PRO A 3 3.47 20.46 -9.12
C PRO A 3 4.15 19.28 -8.41
N TYR A 4 4.30 18.12 -9.07
CA TYR A 4 4.78 16.88 -8.43
C TYR A 4 5.87 16.22 -9.26
N LEU A 5 6.84 15.59 -8.58
CA LEU A 5 7.97 14.89 -9.18
C LEU A 5 7.84 13.41 -8.83
N GLU A 6 7.71 12.55 -9.84
CA GLU A 6 7.80 11.09 -9.67
C GLU A 6 9.26 10.70 -9.81
N VAL A 7 9.81 10.01 -8.80
CA VAL A 7 11.19 9.52 -8.80
C VAL A 7 11.14 7.99 -8.84
N ILE A 8 11.64 7.40 -9.92
CA ILE A 8 11.75 5.94 -10.12
C ILE A 8 13.23 5.59 -10.11
N PHE A 9 13.69 4.81 -9.12
CA PHE A 9 15.06 4.31 -9.05
C PHE A 9 15.09 2.80 -9.35
N LEU A 10 15.77 2.43 -10.44
CA LEU A 10 16.18 1.06 -10.76
C LEU A 10 17.61 0.86 -10.27
N CYS A 11 17.81 0.01 -9.26
CA CYS A 11 19.15 -0.38 -8.81
C CYS A 11 19.28 -1.91 -8.83
N VAL A 12 20.40 -2.39 -9.36
CA VAL A 12 20.77 -3.81 -9.40
C VAL A 12 21.61 -4.10 -8.15
N GLY A 13 21.20 -5.10 -7.37
CA GLY A 13 21.57 -5.27 -5.96
C GLY A 13 22.98 -5.79 -5.64
N PHE A 14 23.28 -5.85 -4.34
CA PHE A 14 24.14 -6.85 -3.69
C PHE A 14 23.84 -6.90 -2.18
N ALA A 15 23.80 -8.12 -1.64
CA ALA A 15 23.36 -8.47 -0.29
C ALA A 15 24.22 -7.91 0.86
N SER A 16 23.59 -7.63 2.01
CA SER A 16 24.16 -7.85 3.35
C SER A 16 23.09 -7.90 4.44
N ILE A 17 23.28 -8.85 5.35
CA ILE A 17 22.39 -9.24 6.46
C ILE A 17 22.51 -8.21 7.61
N ILE A 18 21.37 -7.72 8.13
CA ILE A 18 21.31 -7.06 9.45
C ILE A 18 20.18 -7.66 10.26
N ALA A 19 20.54 -8.26 11.40
CA ALA A 19 19.61 -8.71 12.42
C ALA A 19 19.10 -7.51 13.23
N CYS A 20 17.78 -7.38 13.37
CA CYS A 20 17.17 -6.44 14.33
C CYS A 20 16.28 -7.21 15.31
N THR A 21 16.60 -7.05 16.59
CA THR A 21 15.83 -7.52 17.75
C THR A 21 14.56 -6.68 17.89
N SER A 22 13.41 -7.34 18.07
CA SER A 22 12.12 -6.70 18.31
C SER A 22 11.79 -6.68 19.81
N THR A 23 11.69 -5.47 20.38
CA THR A 23 10.98 -5.23 21.64
C THR A 23 9.56 -4.79 21.32
N THR A 24 8.59 -5.66 21.62
CA THR A 24 7.15 -5.39 21.49
C THR A 24 6.66 -4.67 22.74
N THR A 25 6.26 -3.41 22.61
CA THR A 25 5.43 -2.72 23.59
C THR A 25 4.04 -2.50 23.00
N ASN A 26 3.04 -3.15 23.59
CA ASN A 26 1.63 -2.89 23.34
C ASN A 26 1.25 -1.56 24.02
N ASN A 27 0.73 -0.58 23.29
CA ASN A 27 -0.15 0.47 23.82
C ASN A 27 -0.83 1.30 22.70
N PRO A 28 -1.90 2.05 23.01
CA PRO A 28 -3.17 1.97 22.31
C PRO A 28 -3.27 2.82 21.04
N LEU A 29 -4.13 2.32 20.16
CA LEU A 29 -4.65 2.94 18.95
C LEU A 29 -5.34 4.28 19.28
N SER A 30 -4.64 5.41 19.15
CA SER A 30 -5.26 6.74 19.01
C SER A 30 -4.26 7.70 18.36
N SER A 31 -4.69 8.41 17.31
CA SER A 31 -3.85 9.16 16.34
C SER A 31 -3.04 8.28 15.37
N SER A 32 -3.67 7.28 14.73
CA SER A 32 -2.98 6.39 13.79
C SER A 32 -2.61 7.11 12.49
N THR A 33 -1.44 7.73 12.48
CA THR A 33 -0.75 8.05 11.23
C THR A 33 -0.43 6.74 10.53
N PHE A 34 -1.00 6.52 9.35
CA PHE A 34 -0.71 5.31 8.60
C PHE A 34 0.76 5.27 8.18
N ASP A 35 1.34 4.08 8.19
CA ASP A 35 2.66 3.82 7.62
C ASP A 35 2.63 2.70 6.59
N VAL A 36 3.50 2.81 5.60
CA VAL A 36 3.79 1.76 4.62
C VAL A 36 5.29 1.51 4.66
N LYS A 37 5.66 0.28 5.05
CA LYS A 37 7.06 -0.12 5.28
C LYS A 37 7.84 0.85 6.20
N GLY A 38 7.18 1.52 7.15
CA GLY A 38 7.83 2.48 8.06
C GLY A 38 7.91 3.93 7.55
N LEU A 39 7.46 4.20 6.32
CA LEU A 39 7.30 5.54 5.76
C LEU A 39 5.89 6.06 6.00
N LYS A 40 5.77 7.36 6.24
CA LYS A 40 4.52 8.06 6.54
C LYS A 40 4.35 9.28 5.65
N ILE A 41 3.11 9.71 5.46
CA ILE A 41 2.82 11.01 4.86
C ILE A 41 3.42 12.12 5.73
N GLY A 42 4.10 13.07 5.10
CA GLY A 42 4.80 14.18 5.75
C GLY A 42 6.25 13.88 6.15
N ASP A 43 6.70 12.62 6.05
CA ASP A 43 8.11 12.28 6.23
C ASP A 43 8.97 13.01 5.18
N PRO A 44 10.21 13.39 5.51
CA PRO A 44 11.10 14.07 4.58
C PRO A 44 11.74 13.08 3.59
N ALA A 45 12.12 13.55 2.40
CA ALA A 45 12.72 12.74 1.33
C ALA A 45 13.93 11.90 1.80
N GLN A 46 14.78 12.46 2.67
CA GLN A 46 16.00 11.78 3.14
C GLN A 46 15.71 10.46 3.87
N LYS A 47 14.53 10.33 4.50
CA LYS A 47 14.14 9.09 5.17
C LYS A 47 13.93 7.95 4.18
N PHE A 48 13.31 8.24 3.03
CA PHE A 48 13.16 7.27 1.95
C PHE A 48 14.51 6.94 1.31
N GLU A 49 15.35 7.94 1.05
CA GLU A 49 16.69 7.75 0.46
C GLU A 49 17.59 6.86 1.33
N ALA A 50 17.51 7.01 2.65
CA ALA A 50 18.24 6.16 3.58
C ALA A 50 17.78 4.70 3.53
N MET A 51 16.48 4.46 3.32
CA MET A 51 15.91 3.11 3.19
C MET A 51 16.18 2.49 1.81
N ALA A 52 16.13 3.29 0.73
CA ALA A 52 16.32 2.84 -0.64
C ALA A 52 17.68 2.20 -0.89
N LYS A 53 18.68 2.49 -0.03
CA LYS A 53 19.98 1.82 -0.02
C LYS A 53 19.93 0.33 0.36
N SER A 54 18.77 -0.19 0.77
CA SER A 54 18.59 -1.53 1.34
C SER A 54 17.49 -2.39 0.66
N ASP A 55 17.34 -2.33 -0.67
CA ASP A 55 16.34 -3.09 -1.48
C ASP A 55 14.88 -2.69 -1.23
N VAL A 56 14.44 -1.64 -1.93
CA VAL A 56 13.05 -1.17 -1.88
C VAL A 56 12.44 -1.10 -3.30
N HIS A 57 12.58 -2.17 -4.07
CA HIS A 57 12.07 -2.26 -5.45
C HIS A 57 10.54 -2.20 -5.57
N ASP A 58 9.84 -2.42 -4.45
CA ASP A 58 8.39 -2.52 -4.39
C ASP A 58 7.71 -1.21 -3.96
N LEU A 59 8.47 -0.13 -3.66
CA LEU A 59 7.90 1.16 -3.24
C LEU A 59 8.04 2.24 -4.31
N ILE A 60 6.96 2.97 -4.52
CA ILE A 60 6.90 4.23 -5.27
C ILE A 60 6.52 5.32 -4.28
N VAL A 61 7.30 6.39 -4.23
CA VAL A 61 7.08 7.52 -3.32
C VAL A 61 6.97 8.80 -4.13
N THR A 62 5.93 9.60 -3.87
CA THR A 62 5.78 10.94 -4.46
C THR A 62 6.00 12.01 -3.41
N LEU A 63 6.76 13.04 -3.80
CA LEU A 63 7.06 14.20 -2.96
C LEU A 63 6.27 15.43 -3.43
N ASP A 64 5.87 16.25 -2.48
CA ASP A 64 5.44 17.62 -2.77
C ASP A 64 6.66 18.48 -3.12
N LYS A 65 6.64 19.16 -4.28
CA LYS A 65 7.79 19.94 -4.75
C LYS A 65 8.17 21.13 -3.88
N LYS A 66 7.23 21.69 -3.12
CA LYS A 66 7.48 22.90 -2.34
C LYS A 66 8.10 22.56 -0.98
N THR A 67 7.63 21.46 -0.39
CA THR A 67 8.00 21.07 0.96
C THR A 67 9.00 19.92 1.00
N GLU A 68 9.20 19.22 -0.12
CA GLU A 68 10.03 18.00 -0.25
C GLU A 68 9.61 16.89 0.72
N LYS A 69 8.34 16.92 1.14
CA LYS A 69 7.73 15.92 2.01
C LYS A 69 6.95 14.90 1.21
N ILE A 70 6.91 13.68 1.73
CA ILE A 70 6.14 12.58 1.15
C ILE A 70 4.64 12.90 1.22
N VAL A 71 3.97 12.84 0.07
CA VAL A 71 2.50 13.01 -0.04
C VAL A 71 1.80 11.76 -0.56
N HIS A 72 2.56 10.76 -1.01
CA HIS A 72 2.02 9.51 -1.50
C HIS A 72 3.07 8.41 -1.42
N ILE A 73 2.65 7.23 -0.98
CA ILE A 73 3.46 6.02 -0.88
C ILE A 73 2.64 4.87 -1.45
N LYS A 74 3.16 4.20 -2.46
CA LYS A 74 2.57 3.01 -3.05
C LYS A 74 3.51 1.83 -2.91
N TYR A 75 3.04 0.78 -2.28
CA TYR A 75 3.70 -0.52 -2.20
C TYR A 75 3.00 -1.51 -3.12
N VAL A 76 3.77 -2.22 -3.94
CA VAL A 76 3.26 -3.31 -4.77
C VAL A 76 4.18 -4.51 -4.63
N GLN A 77 3.62 -5.64 -4.23
CA GLN A 77 4.30 -6.92 -4.25
C GLN A 77 3.52 -7.90 -5.12
N GLU A 78 4.21 -8.48 -6.10
CA GLU A 78 3.64 -9.44 -7.05
C GLU A 78 4.18 -10.85 -6.82
N GLN A 79 3.66 -11.83 -7.57
CA GLN A 79 4.14 -13.22 -7.59
C GLN A 79 4.09 -13.90 -6.21
N LEU A 80 3.10 -13.53 -5.39
CA LEU A 80 2.90 -14.12 -4.07
C LEU A 80 2.15 -15.46 -4.19
N PRO A 81 2.52 -16.50 -3.42
CA PRO A 81 1.85 -17.79 -3.49
C PRO A 81 0.37 -17.66 -3.15
N ASN A 82 -0.50 -18.20 -3.99
CA ASN A 82 -1.95 -18.17 -3.80
C ASN A 82 -2.47 -19.43 -3.07
N THR A 83 -1.95 -19.66 -1.88
CA THR A 83 -2.43 -20.73 -0.98
C THR A 83 -3.37 -20.15 0.08
N GLU A 84 -4.26 -20.97 0.64
CA GLU A 84 -5.14 -20.56 1.76
C GLU A 84 -4.32 -19.91 2.91
N LYS A 85 -3.17 -20.52 3.25
CA LYS A 85 -2.26 -20.00 4.27
C LYS A 85 -1.74 -18.60 3.94
N SER A 86 -1.30 -18.39 2.70
CA SER A 86 -0.82 -17.08 2.24
C SER A 86 -1.93 -16.05 2.23
N GLN A 87 -3.12 -16.40 1.73
CA GLN A 87 -4.29 -15.52 1.71
C GLN A 87 -4.65 -15.05 3.13
N LYS A 88 -4.82 -15.98 4.08
CA LYS A 88 -5.12 -15.68 5.48
C LYS A 88 -4.03 -14.81 6.10
N TYR A 89 -2.77 -15.12 5.85
CA TYR A 89 -1.66 -14.32 6.36
C TYR A 89 -1.74 -12.87 5.87
N LEU A 90 -1.92 -12.66 4.56
CA LEU A 90 -1.97 -11.33 3.97
C LEU A 90 -3.17 -10.52 4.47
N VAL A 91 -4.37 -11.12 4.49
CA VAL A 91 -5.58 -10.44 5.00
C VAL A 91 -5.41 -10.09 6.48
N ASN A 92 -4.95 -11.02 7.31
CA ASN A 92 -4.73 -10.75 8.73
C ASN A 92 -3.63 -9.71 8.95
N TYR A 93 -2.54 -9.73 8.19
CA TYR A 93 -1.48 -8.73 8.30
C TYR A 93 -2.02 -7.32 8.05
N ILE A 94 -2.76 -7.11 6.96
CA ILE A 94 -3.36 -5.81 6.61
C ILE A 94 -4.37 -5.39 7.69
N CYS A 95 -5.28 -6.28 8.06
CA CYS A 95 -6.35 -5.98 9.01
C CYS A 95 -5.82 -5.73 10.44
N ASN A 96 -4.78 -6.45 10.87
CA ASN A 96 -4.16 -6.21 12.16
C ASN A 96 -3.36 -4.89 12.15
N LYS A 97 -2.72 -4.56 11.02
CA LYS A 97 -1.90 -3.35 10.90
C LYS A 97 -2.74 -2.07 10.81
N TYR A 98 -3.80 -2.08 9.99
CA TYR A 98 -4.56 -0.87 9.65
C TYR A 98 -5.93 -0.79 10.34
N GLY A 99 -6.33 -1.84 11.05
CA GLY A 99 -7.61 -1.92 11.75
C GLY A 99 -8.52 -2.98 11.13
N ARG A 100 -9.21 -3.71 12.02
CA ARG A 100 -10.15 -4.75 11.62
C ARG A 100 -11.48 -4.11 11.24
N VAL A 101 -12.00 -4.51 10.08
CA VAL A 101 -13.24 -3.99 9.47
C VAL A 101 -14.06 -5.15 8.92
N ALA A 102 -15.34 -4.94 8.61
CA ALA A 102 -16.22 -6.00 8.11
C ALA A 102 -15.68 -6.73 6.87
N SER A 103 -14.96 -6.03 5.97
CA SER A 103 -14.32 -6.65 4.81
C SER A 103 -13.20 -7.63 5.17
N CYS A 104 -12.59 -7.51 6.36
CA CYS A 104 -11.62 -8.48 6.88
C CYS A 104 -12.30 -9.80 7.19
N ASP A 105 -13.41 -9.76 7.94
CA ASP A 105 -14.15 -10.96 8.34
C ASP A 105 -14.79 -11.62 7.11
N TYR A 106 -15.32 -10.83 6.18
CA TYR A 106 -15.85 -11.32 4.92
C TYR A 106 -14.78 -12.05 4.11
N ALA A 107 -13.59 -11.45 3.92
CA ALA A 107 -12.51 -12.07 3.18
C ALA A 107 -12.01 -13.36 3.84
N LEU A 108 -11.87 -13.39 5.17
CA LEU A 108 -11.47 -14.60 5.89
C LEU A 108 -12.51 -15.72 5.74
N SER A 109 -13.80 -15.37 5.82
CA SER A 109 -14.89 -16.33 5.59
C SER A 109 -14.89 -16.86 4.16
N GLU A 110 -14.60 -16.03 3.14
CA GLU A 110 -14.45 -16.50 1.76
C GLU A 110 -13.26 -17.43 1.56
N ILE A 111 -12.15 -17.18 2.26
CA ILE A 111 -10.96 -18.05 2.20
C ILE A 111 -11.24 -19.41 2.83
N GLU A 112 -12.07 -19.46 3.88
CA GLU A 112 -12.39 -20.69 4.62
C GLU A 112 -13.51 -21.51 3.97
N ALA A 113 -14.32 -20.89 3.11
CA ALA A 113 -15.40 -21.56 2.42
C ALA A 113 -14.84 -22.51 1.35
N LYS A 114 -15.12 -23.81 1.49
CA LYS A 114 -14.61 -24.88 0.60
C LYS A 114 -15.01 -24.74 -0.86
N ASP A 115 -16.11 -24.05 -1.12
CA ASP A 115 -16.71 -23.84 -2.44
C ASP A 115 -16.35 -22.48 -3.06
N LYS A 116 -15.65 -21.61 -2.31
CA LYS A 116 -15.26 -20.29 -2.79
C LYS A 116 -13.77 -20.24 -3.06
N GLN A 117 -13.42 -19.61 -4.18
CA GLN A 117 -12.04 -19.22 -4.44
C GLN A 117 -11.89 -17.75 -4.09
N PHE A 118 -11.00 -17.42 -3.15
CA PHE A 118 -10.66 -16.04 -2.82
C PHE A 118 -10.31 -15.24 -4.08
N VAL A 119 -11.14 -14.26 -4.45
CA VAL A 119 -10.93 -13.43 -5.66
C VAL A 119 -10.08 -12.22 -5.34
N ARG A 120 -10.48 -11.49 -4.30
CA ARG A 120 -9.84 -10.25 -3.87
C ARG A 120 -10.25 -9.87 -2.45
N PHE A 121 -9.37 -9.15 -1.78
CA PHE A 121 -9.69 -8.31 -0.65
C PHE A 121 -9.48 -6.86 -1.07
N PHE A 122 -10.41 -5.97 -0.73
CA PHE A 122 -10.27 -4.54 -0.95
C PHE A 122 -10.85 -3.79 0.24
N HIS A 123 -10.10 -2.82 0.75
CA HIS A 123 -10.63 -1.85 1.69
C HIS A 123 -9.97 -0.48 1.53
N LEU A 124 -10.73 0.57 1.83
CA LEU A 124 -10.26 1.95 1.90
C LEU A 124 -10.32 2.43 3.35
N TYR A 125 -9.16 2.52 3.98
CA TYR A 125 -8.99 3.07 5.31
C TYR A 125 -8.85 4.59 5.25
N ARG A 126 -9.37 5.28 6.25
CA ARG A 126 -9.15 6.71 6.48
C ARG A 126 -8.74 6.91 7.92
N ASN A 127 -7.81 7.82 8.17
CA ASN A 127 -7.46 8.18 9.54
C ASN A 127 -8.57 9.05 10.15
N ASP A 128 -8.59 9.15 11.48
CA ASP A 128 -9.62 9.91 12.22
C ASP A 128 -9.68 11.38 11.80
N ALA A 129 -8.54 11.96 11.44
CA ALA A 129 -8.44 13.35 10.99
C ALA A 129 -8.95 13.56 9.55
N GLY A 130 -9.23 12.50 8.79
CA GLY A 130 -9.64 12.58 7.38
C GLY A 130 -8.59 13.21 6.47
N THR A 131 -7.32 13.19 6.89
CA THR A 131 -6.18 13.77 6.14
C THR A 131 -5.42 12.73 5.33
N GLN A 132 -5.64 11.44 5.58
CA GLN A 132 -4.97 10.34 4.88
C GLN A 132 -5.98 9.30 4.41
N GLU A 133 -5.76 8.80 3.20
CA GLU A 133 -6.51 7.68 2.64
C GLU A 133 -5.52 6.54 2.35
N LEU A 134 -5.83 5.32 2.83
CA LEU A 134 -5.03 4.13 2.58
C LEU A 134 -5.90 3.07 1.90
N ARG A 135 -5.58 2.76 0.65
CA ARG A 135 -6.20 1.66 -0.09
C ARG A 135 -5.36 0.41 0.09
N ALA A 136 -5.98 -0.65 0.59
CA ALA A 136 -5.39 -1.99 0.65
C ALA A 136 -6.12 -2.91 -0.32
N LEU A 137 -5.36 -3.56 -1.20
CA LEU A 137 -5.87 -4.48 -2.20
C LEU A 137 -5.01 -5.74 -2.20
N ILE A 138 -5.66 -6.90 -2.04
CA ILE A 138 -5.07 -8.21 -2.35
C ILE A 138 -5.91 -8.76 -3.48
N ARG A 139 -5.29 -9.21 -4.57
CA ARG A 139 -6.02 -9.82 -5.68
C ARG A 139 -5.16 -10.85 -6.38
N ARG A 140 -5.80 -11.69 -7.18
CA ARG A 140 -5.10 -12.52 -8.16
C ARG A 140 -4.46 -11.63 -9.24
N THR A 141 -3.27 -11.99 -9.69
CA THR A 141 -2.59 -11.34 -10.83
C THR A 141 -3.38 -11.57 -12.10
N GLU A 142 -3.85 -12.80 -12.30
CA GLU A 142 -4.65 -13.24 -13.44
C GLU A 142 -5.96 -13.89 -12.97
N THR A 143 -7.04 -13.67 -13.71
CA THR A 143 -8.37 -14.15 -13.31
C THR A 143 -8.67 -15.57 -13.79
N PHE A 144 -8.00 -16.03 -14.86
CA PHE A 144 -8.37 -17.24 -15.61
C PHE A 144 -7.29 -18.34 -15.62
N THR A 145 -6.25 -18.22 -14.81
CA THR A 145 -5.24 -19.29 -14.70
C THR A 145 -5.62 -20.30 -13.61
N LEU A 146 -5.11 -21.52 -13.75
CA LEU A 146 -5.37 -22.61 -12.80
C LEU A 146 -4.71 -22.35 -11.43
N THR A 147 -3.58 -21.63 -11.43
CA THR A 147 -2.78 -21.30 -10.25
C THR A 147 -2.33 -19.83 -10.32
N PRO A 148 -3.26 -18.87 -10.22
CA PRO A 148 -2.90 -17.46 -10.32
C PRO A 148 -2.14 -17.04 -9.07
N ASP A 149 -1.07 -16.27 -9.23
CA ASP A 149 -0.38 -15.65 -8.10
C ASP A 149 -1.24 -14.56 -7.46
N LEU A 150 -0.89 -14.20 -6.23
CA LEU A 150 -1.42 -13.03 -5.54
C LEU A 150 -0.54 -11.81 -5.80
N ARG A 151 -1.20 -10.67 -5.79
CA ARG A 151 -0.61 -9.34 -5.73
C ARG A 151 -1.18 -8.60 -4.54
N VAL A 152 -0.31 -7.93 -3.80
CA VAL A 152 -0.66 -7.00 -2.72
C VAL A 152 -0.33 -5.60 -3.20
N GLU A 153 -1.26 -4.68 -3.01
CA GLU A 153 -1.07 -3.26 -3.24
C GLU A 153 -1.55 -2.48 -2.01
N ILE A 154 -0.65 -1.68 -1.43
CA ILE A 154 -0.98 -0.71 -0.37
C ILE A 154 -0.67 0.67 -0.92
N ASP A 155 -1.68 1.52 -1.00
CA ASP A 155 -1.60 2.85 -1.59
C ASP A 155 -2.04 3.88 -0.55
N LEU A 156 -1.07 4.55 0.08
CA LEU A 156 -1.27 5.56 1.11
C LEU A 156 -1.06 6.95 0.51
N VAL A 157 -2.07 7.80 0.62
CA VAL A 157 -2.08 9.12 0.01
C VAL A 157 -2.54 10.19 0.98
N ASP A 158 -1.91 11.36 0.91
CA ASP A 158 -2.44 12.57 1.51
C ASP A 158 -3.78 12.96 0.85
N SER A 159 -4.79 13.29 1.64
CA SER A 159 -6.14 13.56 1.13
C SER A 159 -6.22 14.82 0.26
N ALA A 160 -5.39 15.84 0.53
CA ALA A 160 -5.33 17.02 -0.33
C ALA A 160 -4.69 16.66 -1.68
N TYR A 161 -3.62 15.87 -1.67
CA TYR A 161 -3.02 15.35 -2.90
C TYR A 161 -3.98 14.44 -3.67
N ALA A 162 -4.71 13.55 -3.00
CA ALA A 162 -5.72 12.68 -3.62
C ALA A 162 -6.83 13.47 -4.32
N LYS A 163 -7.27 14.60 -3.75
CA LYS A 163 -8.23 15.51 -4.40
C LYS A 163 -7.66 16.09 -5.70
N VAL A 164 -6.39 16.50 -5.69
CA VAL A 164 -5.71 17.02 -6.90
C VAL A 164 -5.66 15.95 -7.99
N LEU A 165 -5.30 14.71 -7.65
CA LEU A 165 -5.27 13.59 -8.61
C LEU A 165 -6.65 13.31 -9.23
N ARG A 166 -7.72 13.34 -8.42
CA ARG A 166 -9.09 13.15 -8.91
C ARG A 166 -9.50 14.26 -9.87
N GLN A 167 -9.19 15.51 -9.55
CA GLN A 167 -9.48 16.65 -10.41
C GLN A 167 -8.73 16.58 -11.74
N GLN A 168 -7.44 16.22 -11.72
CA GLN A 168 -6.64 16.02 -12.93
C GLN A 168 -7.19 14.90 -13.82
N LYS A 169 -7.69 13.82 -13.22
CA LYS A 169 -8.32 12.73 -13.97
C LYS A 169 -9.65 13.16 -14.59
N ALA A 170 -10.47 13.93 -13.88
CA ALA A 170 -11.74 14.43 -14.39
C ALA A 170 -11.51 15.35 -15.60
N THR A 171 -10.60 16.32 -15.49
CA THR A 171 -10.28 17.26 -16.59
C THR A 171 -9.53 16.59 -17.75
N GLY A 172 -8.70 15.58 -17.48
CA GLY A 172 -8.07 14.76 -18.51
C GLY A 172 -9.05 13.84 -19.24
N SER A 173 -10.13 13.41 -18.58
CA SER A 173 -11.19 12.59 -19.17
C SER A 173 -12.15 13.41 -20.04
N GLU A 174 -12.40 14.68 -19.70
CA GLU A 174 -13.17 15.62 -20.53
C GLU A 174 -12.43 16.01 -21.83
N LEU A 175 -11.13 15.71 -21.94
CA LEU A 175 -10.32 15.93 -23.15
C LEU A 175 -10.27 14.70 -24.08
N ILE A 176 -10.94 13.60 -23.72
CA ILE A 176 -11.06 12.39 -24.56
C ILE A 176 -12.55 12.11 -24.79
N ASP A 177 -13.21 13.00 -25.52
CA ASP A 177 -14.42 12.66 -26.28
C ASP A 177 -13.98 12.48 -27.74
N PHE A 178 -14.06 11.24 -28.24
CA PHE A 178 -13.95 10.88 -29.66
C PHE A 178 -15.22 10.17 -30.11
#